data_AF-A0A8J7KQN0-F1
#
_entry.id   AF-A0A8J7KQN0-F1
#
_cell.length_a   1.000
_cell.length_b   1.000
_cell.length_c   1.000
_cell.angle_alpha   90.00
_cell.angle_beta   90.00
_cell.angle_gamma   90.00
#
_symmetry.space_group_name_H-M   'P 1'
#
loop_
_entity.id
_entity.type
_entity.pdbx_description
1 polymer ?
#
loop_
_entity_poly.entity_id
_entity_poly.type
_entity_poly.pdbx_seq_one_letter_code
_entity_poly.pdbx_strand_id
1 'polypeptide(L)'
;MPAKKTSPHSEANSETLNTADSALSFEDALQQLEQIVTRLESGDLPLEAALSAFENGIQLARQGQLQLQQAEQRVQILLSDEPDATLSPFAQGTTNPNSKPL
;
A
#
# COMPACT_ATOMS: atom_id res chain seq x y z
N MET A 1 -46.22 -24.08 34.09
CA MET A 1 -46.32 -23.08 33.01
C MET A 1 -45.25 -23.39 31.96
N PRO A 2 -45.55 -23.27 30.66
CA PRO A 2 -44.65 -23.60 29.54
C PRO A 2 -43.79 -22.41 29.09
N ALA A 3 -42.59 -22.67 28.55
CA ALA A 3 -42.06 -22.07 27.31
C ALA A 3 -40.67 -22.63 26.96
N LYS A 4 -40.54 -23.10 25.72
CA LYS A 4 -39.31 -23.48 25.01
C LYS A 4 -38.50 -22.22 24.67
N LYS A 5 -37.16 -22.30 24.65
CA LYS A 5 -36.34 -21.98 23.45
C LYS A 5 -34.84 -22.24 23.67
N THR A 6 -34.36 -23.22 22.89
CA THR A 6 -33.12 -23.19 22.09
C THR A 6 -31.77 -22.93 22.78
N SER A 7 -30.92 -23.96 22.64
CA SER A 7 -29.45 -24.02 22.65
C SER A 7 -28.70 -22.79 22.13
N PRO A 8 -27.42 -22.64 22.50
CA PRO A 8 -26.61 -21.46 22.21
C PRO A 8 -26.21 -21.48 20.74
N HIS A 9 -26.42 -20.35 20.06
CA HIS A 9 -25.83 -20.13 18.75
C HIS A 9 -25.74 -18.63 18.48
N SER A 10 -24.53 -18.10 18.64
CA SER A 10 -24.11 -16.88 17.97
C SER A 10 -22.83 -17.23 17.21
N GLU A 11 -23.02 -17.99 16.13
CA GLU A 11 -22.11 -17.96 15.00
C GLU A 11 -22.11 -16.55 14.42
N ALA A 12 -20.94 -15.94 14.38
CA ALA A 12 -20.40 -15.37 13.15
C ALA A 12 -18.91 -15.09 13.39
N ASN A 13 -18.09 -15.86 12.68
CA ASN A 13 -16.66 -15.66 12.52
C ASN A 13 -16.32 -14.17 12.32
N SER A 14 -15.42 -13.65 13.15
CA SER A 14 -14.53 -12.60 12.65
C SER A 14 -13.43 -13.33 11.89
N GLU A 15 -13.66 -13.45 10.59
CA GLU A 15 -12.84 -14.16 9.62
C GLU A 15 -11.36 -13.80 9.78
N THR A 16 -10.58 -14.81 10.14
CA THR A 16 -9.13 -14.82 10.04
C THR A 16 -8.74 -14.57 8.59
N LEU A 17 -8.31 -13.34 8.27
CA LEU A 17 -7.44 -13.08 7.13
C LEU A 17 -6.01 -13.04 7.66
N ASN A 18 -5.42 -14.22 7.67
CA ASN A 18 -4.01 -14.55 7.79
C ASN A 18 -3.06 -13.43 7.30
N THR A 19 -2.54 -12.59 8.22
CA THR A 19 -1.38 -11.71 7.96
C THR A 19 -0.09 -12.46 8.26
N ALA A 20 0.18 -13.47 7.43
CA ALA A 20 1.52 -14.01 7.31
C ALA A 20 2.25 -13.20 6.23
N ASP A 21 2.89 -12.10 6.62
CA ASP A 21 4.25 -11.72 6.21
C ASP A 21 4.64 -10.41 6.90
N SER A 22 5.92 -10.27 7.23
CA SER A 22 6.45 -9.19 8.10
C SER A 22 6.54 -7.82 7.40
N ALA A 23 5.60 -7.50 6.51
CA ALA A 23 5.51 -6.26 5.78
C ALA A 23 4.56 -5.28 6.49
N LEU A 24 4.99 -4.04 6.70
CA LEU A 24 4.14 -2.94 7.16
C LEU A 24 2.86 -2.85 6.31
N SER A 25 1.72 -2.59 6.96
CA SER A 25 0.47 -2.30 6.26
C SER A 25 0.63 -1.04 5.39
N PHE A 26 -0.25 -0.87 4.40
CA PHE A 26 -0.23 0.30 3.52
C PHE A 26 -0.39 1.60 4.32
N GLU A 27 -1.32 1.60 5.26
CA GLU A 27 -1.66 2.70 6.15
C GLU A 27 -0.49 3.06 7.06
N ASP A 28 0.17 2.05 7.65
CA ASP A 28 1.35 2.27 8.49
C ASP A 28 2.54 2.80 7.69
N ALA A 29 2.72 2.31 6.45
CA ALA A 29 3.77 2.78 5.57
C ALA A 29 3.53 4.25 5.14
N LEU A 30 2.28 4.60 4.85
CA LEU A 30 1.87 5.96 4.52
C LEU A 30 2.08 6.92 5.69
N GLN A 31 1.65 6.53 6.90
CA GLN A 31 1.82 7.35 8.10
C GLN A 31 3.30 7.60 8.41
N GLN A 32 4.16 6.58 8.27
CA GLN A 32 5.59 6.76 8.47
C GLN A 32 6.22 7.66 7.40
N LEU A 33 5.77 7.55 6.15
CA LEU A 33 6.23 8.42 5.07
C LEU A 33 5.88 9.88 5.34
N GLU A 34 4.66 10.17 5.78
CA GLU A 34 4.22 11.53 6.16
C GLU A 34 5.08 12.12 7.29
N GLN A 35 5.41 11.30 8.29
CA GLN A 35 6.29 11.73 9.39
C GLN A 35 7.71 12.05 8.90
N ILE A 36 8.25 11.23 8.00
CA ILE A 36 9.56 11.45 7.38
C ILE A 36 9.56 12.76 6.59
N VAL A 37 8.54 12.97 5.75
CA VAL A 37 8.39 14.20 4.95
C VAL A 37 8.33 15.42 5.87
N THR A 38 7.47 15.39 6.88
CA THR A 38 7.35 16.47 7.86
C THR A 38 8.69 16.80 8.52
N ARG A 39 9.48 15.78 8.84
CA ARG A 39 10.80 15.95 9.46
C ARG A 39 11.83 16.54 8.51
N LEU A 40 11.83 16.11 7.25
CA LEU A 40 12.70 16.65 6.21
C LEU A 40 12.36 18.11 5.92
N GLU A 41 11.07 18.46 5.88
CA GLU A 41 10.59 19.82 5.66
C GLU A 41 10.91 20.77 6.81
N SER A 42 11.06 20.26 8.05
CA SER A 42 11.45 21.09 9.20
C SER A 42 12.87 21.68 9.04
N GLY A 43 13.76 20.99 8.31
CA GLY A 43 15.12 21.45 8.05
C GLY A 43 16.08 21.38 9.25
N ASP A 44 15.64 20.85 10.40
CA ASP A 44 16.44 20.76 11.63
C ASP A 44 17.34 19.51 11.70
N LEU A 45 17.28 18.66 10.67
CA LEU A 45 18.03 17.42 10.61
C LEU A 45 19.49 17.66 10.17
N PRO A 46 20.48 17.08 10.87
CA PRO A 46 21.83 16.95 10.35
C PRO A 46 21.81 16.22 8.99
N LEU A 47 22.75 16.56 8.10
CA LEU A 47 22.81 16.01 6.74
C LEU A 47 22.71 14.48 6.70
N GLU A 48 23.47 13.78 7.53
CA GLU A 48 23.46 12.31 7.60
C GLU A 48 22.07 11.76 7.98
N ALA A 49 21.41 12.40 8.94
CA ALA A 49 20.07 12.00 9.37
C ALA A 49 19.02 12.32 8.29
N ALA A 50 19.18 13.43 7.55
CA ALA A 50 18.32 13.77 6.43
C ALA A 50 18.47 12.76 5.28
N LEU A 51 19.70 12.32 4.97
CA LEU A 51 19.94 11.29 3.97
C LEU A 51 19.30 9.96 4.37
N SER A 52 19.49 9.52 5.62
CA SER A 52 18.86 8.31 6.12
C SER A 52 17.33 8.39 6.11
N ALA A 53 16.76 9.53 6.52
CA ALA A 53 15.31 9.75 6.47
C ALA A 53 14.79 9.69 5.02
N PHE A 54 15.50 10.30 4.07
CA PHE A 54 15.15 10.24 2.65
C PHE A 54 15.18 8.82 2.09
N GLU A 55 16.23 8.05 2.37
CA GLU A 55 16.35 6.65 1.95
C GLU A 55 15.18 5.80 2.47
N ASN A 56 14.84 5.96 3.76
CA ASN A 56 13.69 5.29 4.35
C ASN A 56 12.37 5.71 3.67
N GLY A 57 12.21 7.00 3.38
CA GLY A 57 11.04 7.51 2.65
C GLY A 57 10.89 6.87 1.26
N ILE A 58 11.99 6.71 0.52
CA ILE A 58 11.99 6.03 -0.78
C ILE A 58 11.58 4.56 -0.66
N GLN A 59 12.05 3.85 0.38
CA GLN A 59 11.68 2.46 0.60
C GLN A 59 10.18 2.32 0.90
N LEU A 60 9.63 3.15 1.78
CA LEU A 60 8.21 3.16 2.10
C LEU A 60 7.35 3.50 0.88
N ALA A 61 7.74 4.49 0.08
CA ALA A 61 7.02 4.85 -1.14
C ALA A 61 6.98 3.69 -2.15
N ARG A 62 8.11 2.99 -2.35
CA ARG A 62 8.16 1.81 -3.22
C ARG A 62 7.28 0.68 -2.69
N GLN A 63 7.29 0.45 -1.38
CA GLN A 63 6.45 -0.57 -0.76
C GLN A 63 4.97 -0.24 -0.96
N GLY A 64 4.56 1.01 -0.73
CA GLY A 64 3.18 1.46 -0.97
C GLY A 64 2.75 1.26 -2.43
N GLN A 65 3.62 1.59 -3.38
CA GLN A 65 3.36 1.38 -4.81
C GLN A 65 3.17 -0.11 -5.15
N LEU A 66 3.99 -1.00 -4.58
CA LEU A 66 3.84 -2.44 -4.77
C LEU A 66 2.52 -2.96 -4.19
N GLN A 67 2.12 -2.49 -3.01
CA GLN A 67 0.84 -2.87 -2.41
C GLN A 67 -0.34 -2.42 -3.27
N LEU A 68 -0.30 -1.20 -3.80
CA LEU A 68 -1.32 -0.69 -4.72
C LEU A 68 -1.39 -1.50 -6.01
N GLN A 69 -0.26 -1.86 -6.61
CA GLN A 69 -0.24 -2.72 -7.80
C GLN A 69 -0.85 -4.10 -7.53
N GLN A 70 -0.57 -4.69 -6.37
CA GLN A 70 -1.18 -5.96 -5.99
C GLN A 70 -2.69 -5.84 -5.77
N ALA A 71 -3.15 -4.74 -5.16
CA ALA A 71 -4.56 -4.47 -4.99
C ALA A 71 -5.27 -4.28 -6.34
N GLU A 72 -4.68 -3.50 -7.25
CA GLU A 72 -5.17 -3.31 -8.62
C GLU A 72 -5.26 -4.64 -9.37
N GLN A 73 -4.23 -5.49 -9.28
CA GLN A 73 -4.24 -6.80 -9.91
C GLN A 73 -5.39 -7.68 -9.39
N ARG A 74 -5.64 -7.67 -8.07
CA ARG A 74 -6.75 -8.43 -7.48
C ARG A 74 -8.10 -7.91 -7.96
N VAL A 75 -8.28 -6.59 -8.01
CA VAL A 75 -9.49 -5.96 -8.56
C VAL A 75 -9.67 -6.37 -10.02
N GLN A 76 -8.61 -6.30 -10.83
CA GLN A 76 -8.67 -6.69 -12.23
C GLN A 76 -9.09 -8.14 -12.40
N ILE A 77 -8.54 -9.09 -11.63
CA ILE A 77 -8.93 -10.51 -11.68
C ILE A 77 -10.42 -10.68 -11.34
N LEU A 78 -10.93 -9.97 -10.33
CA LEU A 78 -12.34 -10.01 -9.95
C LEU A 78 -13.27 -9.40 -11.02
N LEU A 79 -12.79 -8.44 -11.80
CA LEU A 79 -13.52 -7.85 -12.92
C LEU A 79 -13.36 -8.67 -14.21
N SER A 80 -12.24 -9.37 -14.38
CA SER A 80 -11.84 -10.19 -15.53
C SER A 80 -12.37 -11.63 -15.48
N ASP A 81 -13.44 -11.89 -14.74
CA ASP A 81 -14.35 -12.98 -15.10
C ASP A 81 -14.96 -12.79 -16.52
N GLU A 82 -14.60 -11.72 -17.25
CA GLU A 82 -14.49 -11.70 -18.71
C GLU A 82 -13.03 -11.97 -19.17
N PRO A 83 -12.76 -13.10 -19.88
CA PRO A 83 -11.46 -13.78 -19.98
C PRO A 83 -10.35 -13.11 -20.82
N ASP A 84 -10.41 -11.81 -21.15
CA ASP A 84 -9.53 -11.19 -22.15
C ASP A 84 -8.96 -9.79 -21.76
N ALA A 85 -8.79 -9.50 -20.46
CA ALA A 85 -8.13 -8.26 -20.05
C ALA A 85 -6.61 -8.38 -20.12
N THR A 86 -6.01 -7.84 -21.19
CA THR A 86 -4.56 -7.76 -21.36
C THR A 86 -3.96 -6.64 -20.52
N LEU A 87 -2.93 -6.95 -19.73
CA LEU A 87 -2.22 -6.00 -18.88
C LEU A 87 -1.32 -5.09 -19.73
N SER A 88 -1.48 -3.77 -19.59
CA SER A 88 -0.51 -2.80 -20.11
C SER A 88 0.40 -2.31 -18.98
N PRO A 89 1.74 -2.41 -19.10
CA PRO A 89 2.66 -1.83 -18.13
C PRO A 89 2.45 -0.32 -18.03
N PHE A 90 2.41 0.20 -16.81
CA PHE A 90 2.44 1.65 -16.59
C PHE A 90 3.80 2.19 -17.03
N ALA A 91 3.82 2.92 -18.15
CA ALA A 91 5.02 3.59 -18.65
C ALA A 91 5.45 4.66 -17.64
N GLN A 92 6.45 4.32 -16.82
CA GLN A 92 7.17 5.29 -16.01
C GLN A 92 7.76 6.32 -16.98
N GLY A 93 7.23 7.55 -16.96
CA GLY A 93 7.69 8.63 -17.82
C GLY A 93 9.20 8.75 -17.73
N THR A 94 9.89 8.35 -18.78
CA THR A 94 11.33 8.51 -18.91
C THR A 94 11.65 9.99 -18.88
N THR A 95 12.30 10.40 -17.80
CA THR A 95 13.17 11.56 -17.66
C THR A 95 13.41 12.36 -18.95
N ASN A 96 12.89 13.59 -19.03
CA ASN A 96 13.34 14.56 -20.04
C ASN A 96 13.99 15.78 -19.37
N PRO A 97 15.32 15.80 -19.18
CA PRO A 97 16.00 16.96 -18.61
C PRO A 97 16.52 18.00 -19.62
N ASN A 98 16.54 17.76 -20.94
CA ASN A 98 16.93 18.80 -21.92
C ASN A 98 16.73 18.35 -23.37
N SER A 99 15.69 18.82 -24.06
CA SER A 99 15.63 18.77 -25.53
C SER A 99 14.91 20.01 -26.02
N LYS A 100 15.70 21.04 -26.32
CA LYS A 100 15.26 22.25 -27.02
C LYS A 100 15.10 21.88 -28.50
N PRO A 101 13.93 22.06 -29.12
CA PRO A 101 13.78 21.82 -30.56
C PRO A 101 14.54 22.91 -31.34
N LEU A 102 15.34 22.48 -32.32
CA LEU A 102 15.79 23.32 -33.43
C LEU A 102 14.77 23.22 -34.56
#